data_AF-A0A530LL10-F1
#
_entry.id   AF-A0A530LL10-F1
#
_cell.length_a   1.000
_cell.length_b   1.000
_cell.length_c   1.000
_cell.angle_alpha   90.00
_cell.angle_beta   90.00
_cell.angle_gamma   90.00
#
_symmetry.space_group_name_H-M   'P 1'
#
loop_
_entity.id
_entity.type
_entity.pdbx_description
1 polymer ?
#
loop_
_entity_poly.entity_id
_entity_poly.type
_entity_poly.pdbx_seq_one_letter_code
_entity_poly.pdbx_strand_id
1 'polypeptide(L)'
;MQNLLLSYYGDDLTGSTDVMEALELGGVPTVLFMRQPDEALLSQFAHCRALGLAGTSRSETPQWMDTHLRDAFAWLKTVNAEICHYKVCSTFDSSPVIGSIGRAIEIGRSVFR
;
A
#
# COMPACT_ATOMS: atom_id res chain seq x y z
N MET A 1 8.69 -12.00 -7.46
CA MET A 1 8.49 -10.95 -8.49
C MET A 1 9.83 -10.28 -8.74
N GLN A 2 10.18 -10.00 -9.99
CA GLN A 2 11.43 -9.30 -10.34
C GLN A 2 11.10 -7.97 -11.01
N ASN A 3 11.86 -6.91 -10.70
CA ASN A 3 11.75 -5.58 -11.31
C ASN A 3 10.37 -4.90 -11.11
N LEU A 4 9.83 -4.93 -9.88
CA LEU A 4 8.62 -4.18 -9.56
C LEU A 4 8.88 -2.68 -9.67
N LEU A 5 8.03 -2.00 -10.42
CA LEU A 5 8.08 -0.54 -10.60
C LEU A 5 7.42 0.15 -9.40
N LEU A 6 6.33 -0.42 -8.89
CA LEU A 6 5.51 0.20 -7.87
C LEU A 6 4.98 -0.84 -6.87
N SER A 7 5.14 -0.56 -5.59
CA SER A 7 4.33 -1.16 -4.53
C SER A 7 3.42 -0.09 -3.95
N TYR A 8 2.18 -0.40 -3.58
CA TYR A 8 1.30 0.57 -2.95
C TYR A 8 0.50 0.00 -1.79
N TYR A 9 0.17 0.89 -0.85
CA TYR A 9 -0.82 0.66 0.19
C TYR A 9 -1.95 1.65 -0.01
N GLY A 10 -3.19 1.18 -0.13
CA GLY A 10 -4.36 2.06 -0.10
C GLY A 10 -4.96 2.13 1.29
N ASP A 11 -5.25 3.34 1.76
CA ASP A 11 -5.84 3.59 3.08
C ASP A 11 -7.28 3.06 3.24
N ASP A 12 -7.92 2.68 2.14
CA ASP A 12 -9.16 1.89 2.06
C ASP A 12 -9.14 0.91 0.87
N LEU A 13 -10.16 0.05 0.79
CA LEU A 13 -10.31 -0.89 -0.32
C LEU A 13 -10.63 -0.20 -1.66
N THR A 14 -11.56 0.74 -1.66
CA THR A 14 -12.03 1.40 -2.91
C THR A 14 -10.92 2.20 -3.58
N GLY A 15 -10.13 2.95 -2.80
CA GLY A 15 -8.96 3.67 -3.29
C GLY A 15 -7.84 2.73 -3.72
N SER A 16 -7.75 1.53 -3.15
CA SER A 16 -6.81 0.49 -3.62
C SER A 16 -7.18 -0.04 -5.00
N THR A 17 -8.48 -0.32 -5.24
CA THR A 17 -8.95 -0.78 -6.55
C THR A 17 -8.84 0.30 -7.63
N ASP A 18 -9.02 1.57 -7.27
CA ASP A 18 -8.80 2.74 -8.14
C ASP A 18 -7.35 2.80 -8.65
N VAL A 19 -6.36 2.57 -7.78
CA VAL A 19 -4.94 2.47 -8.19
C VAL A 19 -4.71 1.27 -9.12
N MET A 20 -5.28 0.10 -8.80
CA MET A 20 -5.16 -1.08 -9.64
C MET A 20 -5.72 -0.84 -11.05
N GLU A 21 -6.91 -0.24 -11.15
CA GLU A 21 -7.55 0.11 -12.42
C GLU A 21 -6.69 1.09 -13.22
N ALA A 22 -6.23 2.18 -12.58
CA ALA A 22 -5.40 3.18 -13.26
C ALA A 22 -4.08 2.59 -13.81
N LEU A 23 -3.45 1.66 -13.07
CA LEU A 23 -2.22 1.00 -13.50
C LEU A 23 -2.47 0.02 -14.66
N GLU A 24 -3.52 -0.81 -14.56
CA GLU A 24 -3.89 -1.75 -15.62
C GLU A 24 -4.26 -1.04 -16.91
N LEU A 25 -5.07 0.03 -16.83
CA LEU A 25 -5.40 0.89 -17.97
C LEU A 25 -4.16 1.60 -18.55
N GLY A 26 -3.16 1.87 -17.71
CA GLY A 26 -1.86 2.41 -18.10
C GLY A 26 -0.88 1.36 -18.65
N GLY A 27 -1.26 0.09 -18.73
CA GLY A 27 -0.41 -0.99 -19.24
C GLY A 27 0.62 -1.53 -18.24
N VAL A 28 0.42 -1.32 -16.94
CA VAL A 28 1.24 -1.89 -15.86
C VAL A 28 0.47 -3.04 -15.20
N PRO A 29 0.82 -4.31 -15.49
CA PRO A 29 0.16 -5.45 -14.87
C PRO A 29 0.30 -5.40 -13.35
N THR A 30 -0.82 -5.48 -12.65
CA THR A 30 -0.94 -5.17 -11.23
C THR A 30 -1.73 -6.25 -10.50
N VAL A 31 -1.26 -6.63 -9.31
CA VAL A 31 -2.03 -7.46 -8.38
C VAL A 31 -2.36 -6.67 -7.12
N LEU A 32 -3.60 -6.78 -6.63
CA LEU A 32 -4.02 -6.23 -5.34
C LEU A 32 -4.28 -7.36 -4.35
N PHE A 33 -3.59 -7.34 -3.22
CA PHE A 33 -3.81 -8.27 -2.12
C PHE A 33 -4.62 -7.65 -1.00
N MET A 34 -5.57 -8.41 -0.46
CA MET A 34 -6.41 -8.01 0.68
C MET A 34 -5.73 -8.24 2.04
N ARG A 35 -4.69 -9.08 2.06
CA ARG A 35 -3.86 -9.46 3.20
C ARG A 35 -2.47 -9.76 2.67
N GLN A 36 -1.44 -9.70 3.53
CA GLN A 36 -0.09 -10.08 3.12
C GLN A 36 -0.10 -11.52 2.56
N PRO A 37 0.27 -11.73 1.29
CA PRO A 37 0.32 -13.06 0.68
C PRO A 37 1.52 -13.86 1.23
N ASP A 38 1.40 -15.19 1.21
CA ASP A 38 2.56 -16.07 1.36
C ASP A 38 3.35 -16.15 0.06
N GLU A 39 4.53 -16.79 0.10
CA GLU A 39 5.41 -16.91 -1.06
C GLU A 39 4.76 -17.69 -2.23
N ALA A 40 3.94 -18.69 -1.91
CA ALA A 40 3.24 -19.50 -2.90
C ALA A 40 2.24 -18.65 -3.69
N LEU A 41 1.43 -17.83 -3.01
CA LEU A 41 0.51 -16.89 -3.65
C LEU A 41 1.26 -15.79 -4.39
N LEU A 42 2.33 -15.24 -3.80
CA LEU A 42 3.16 -14.22 -4.43
C LEU A 42 3.76 -14.69 -5.77
N SER A 43 4.17 -15.96 -5.84
CA SER A 43 4.77 -16.54 -7.05
C SER A 43 3.81 -16.65 -8.24
N GLN A 44 2.51 -16.82 -7.98
CA GLN A 44 1.47 -16.88 -9.03
C GLN A 44 1.36 -15.56 -9.79
N PHE A 45 1.73 -14.45 -9.14
CA PHE A 45 1.70 -13.10 -9.71
C PHE A 45 3.09 -12.58 -10.08
N ALA A 46 4.06 -13.49 -10.33
CA ALA A 46 5.43 -13.11 -10.68
C ALA A 46 5.56 -12.22 -11.95
N HIS A 47 4.53 -12.24 -12.81
CA HIS A 47 4.44 -11.45 -14.04
C HIS A 47 4.00 -9.99 -13.82
N CYS A 48 3.43 -9.66 -12.65
CA CYS A 48 3.01 -8.31 -12.33
C CYS A 48 4.22 -7.38 -12.15
N ARG A 49 4.06 -6.13 -12.57
CA ARG A 49 5.05 -5.05 -12.42
C ARG A 49 4.67 -4.06 -11.32
N ALA A 50 3.45 -4.14 -10.81
CA ALA A 50 3.03 -3.45 -9.59
C ALA A 50 2.27 -4.37 -8.63
N LEU A 51 2.33 -4.03 -7.34
CA LEU A 51 1.67 -4.76 -6.27
C LEU A 51 0.96 -3.79 -5.32
N GLY A 52 -0.27 -4.11 -4.93
CA GLY A 52 -1.04 -3.40 -3.92
C GLY A 52 -1.29 -4.23 -2.67
N LEU A 53 -1.38 -3.56 -1.53
CA LEU A 53 -1.98 -4.08 -0.30
C LEU A 53 -3.16 -3.18 0.09
N ALA A 54 -4.36 -3.74 0.10
CA ALA A 54 -5.55 -3.02 0.53
C ALA A 54 -5.56 -2.88 2.05
N GLY A 55 -5.75 -1.64 2.51
CA GLY A 55 -5.76 -1.28 3.92
C GLY A 55 -7.10 -0.75 4.40
N THR A 56 -7.11 -0.34 5.67
CA THR A 56 -8.24 0.32 6.33
C THR A 56 -7.81 1.54 7.14
N SER A 57 -6.55 1.98 7.00
CA SER A 57 -5.94 2.99 7.86
C SER A 57 -6.68 4.33 7.88
N ARG A 58 -7.50 4.65 6.87
CA ARG A 58 -8.33 5.87 6.83
C ARG A 58 -9.31 5.97 8.00
N SER A 59 -9.81 4.85 8.50
CA SER A 59 -10.80 4.82 9.58
C SER A 59 -10.18 4.50 10.94
N GLU A 60 -8.85 4.42 11.02
CA GLU A 60 -8.13 3.90 12.17
C GLU A 60 -7.42 5.00 12.97
N THR A 61 -7.14 4.70 14.24
CA THR A 61 -6.42 5.60 15.14
C THR A 61 -4.91 5.63 14.84
N PRO A 62 -4.18 6.71 15.20
CA PRO A 62 -2.72 6.75 15.12
C PRO A 62 -2.03 5.57 15.82
N GLN A 63 -2.56 5.10 16.96
CA GLN A 63 -2.05 3.96 17.71
C GLN A 63 -2.20 2.66 16.92
N TRP A 64 -3.34 2.48 16.25
CA TRP A 64 -3.53 1.35 15.35
C TRP A 64 -2.53 1.39 14.19
N MET A 65 -2.34 2.57 13.58
CA MET A 65 -1.41 2.78 12.47
C MET A 65 0.03 2.47 12.88
N ASP A 66 0.44 2.85 14.10
CA ASP A 66 1.79 2.63 14.61
C ASP A 66 2.23 1.17 14.64
N THR A 67 1.26 0.26 14.77
CA THR A 67 1.46 -1.18 14.73
C THR A 67 1.21 -1.69 13.31
N HIS A 68 -0.02 -1.58 12.83
CA HIS A 68 -0.47 -2.30 11.64
C HIS A 68 0.01 -1.66 10.33
N LEU A 69 0.01 -0.32 10.24
CA LEU A 69 0.52 0.35 9.04
C LEU A 69 2.05 0.25 8.98
N ARG A 70 2.73 0.29 10.13
CA ARG A 70 4.17 0.04 10.22
C ARG A 70 4.52 -1.35 9.69
N ASP A 71 3.79 -2.39 10.09
CA ASP A 71 4.04 -3.76 9.63
C ASP A 71 3.75 -3.90 8.12
N ALA A 72 2.69 -3.28 7.62
CA ALA A 72 2.38 -3.23 6.20
C ALA A 72 3.48 -2.55 5.38
N PHE A 73 3.98 -1.39 5.84
CA PHE A 73 5.09 -0.69 5.21
C PHE A 73 6.39 -1.46 5.28
N ALA A 74 6.69 -2.10 6.40
CA ALA A 74 7.87 -2.93 6.54
C ALA A 74 7.86 -4.07 5.50
N TRP A 75 6.72 -4.74 5.34
CA TRP A 75 6.55 -5.76 4.31
C TRP A 75 6.69 -5.18 2.89
N LEU A 76 6.03 -4.07 2.56
CA LEU A 76 6.17 -3.43 1.24
C LEU A 76 7.63 -3.04 0.93
N LYS A 77 8.42 -2.64 1.94
CA LYS A 77 9.86 -2.40 1.78
C LYS A 77 10.60 -3.68 1.35
N THR A 78 10.25 -4.84 1.91
CA THR A 78 10.90 -6.13 1.55
C THR A 78 10.62 -6.57 0.12
N VAL A 79 9.51 -6.13 -0.46
CA VAL A 79 9.13 -6.43 -1.85
C VAL A 79 10.05 -5.70 -2.86
N ASN A 80 10.80 -4.69 -2.41
CA ASN A 80 11.87 -4.03 -3.16
C ASN A 80 11.42 -3.47 -4.53
N ALA A 81 10.26 -2.82 -4.57
CA ALA A 81 9.82 -2.04 -5.71
C ALA A 81 10.59 -0.71 -5.80
N GLU A 82 10.72 -0.15 -7.01
CA GLU A 82 11.40 1.14 -7.22
C GLU A 82 10.72 2.30 -6.47
N ILE A 83 9.39 2.29 -6.41
CA ILE A 83 8.58 3.29 -5.72
C ILE A 83 7.60 2.60 -4.77
N CYS A 84 7.48 3.12 -3.55
CA CYS A 84 6.38 2.78 -2.65
C CYS A 84 5.39 3.95 -2.54
N HIS A 85 4.13 3.73 -2.91
CA HIS A 85 3.06 4.73 -2.91
C HIS A 85 2.04 4.47 -1.79
N TYR A 86 1.89 5.44 -0.88
CA TYR A 86 0.76 5.46 0.05
C TYR A 86 -0.40 6.22 -0.60
N LYS A 87 -1.42 5.50 -1.07
CA LYS A 87 -2.59 6.07 -1.70
C LYS A 87 -3.59 6.53 -0.65
N VAL A 88 -4.03 7.78 -0.79
CA VAL A 88 -5.06 8.42 0.04
C VAL A 88 -6.27 8.84 -0.80
N CYS A 89 -7.36 9.21 -0.13
CA CYS A 89 -8.52 9.81 -0.79
C CYS A 89 -8.16 11.16 -1.46
N SER A 90 -8.73 11.44 -2.63
CA SER A 90 -8.51 12.71 -3.34
C SER A 90 -9.05 13.93 -2.58
N THR A 91 -10.00 13.72 -1.69
CA THR A 91 -10.60 14.75 -0.81
C THR A 91 -9.91 14.90 0.55
N PHE A 92 -8.75 14.24 0.76
CA PHE A 92 -7.95 14.36 1.98
C PHE A 92 -8.69 13.98 3.28
N ASP A 93 -9.61 13.02 3.21
CA ASP A 93 -10.34 12.44 4.35
C ASP A 93 -9.40 12.00 5.48
N SER A 94 -9.21 12.87 6.47
CA SER A 94 -8.22 12.69 7.53
C SER A 94 -8.46 13.62 8.71
N SER A 95 -7.93 13.27 9.86
CA SER A 95 -7.86 14.13 11.05
C SER A 95 -6.61 13.81 11.88
N PRO A 96 -6.27 14.62 12.90
CA PRO A 96 -5.18 14.27 13.81
C PRO A 96 -5.39 12.98 14.61
N VAL A 97 -6.64 12.52 14.76
CA VAL A 97 -7.01 11.41 15.67
C VAL A 97 -7.54 10.16 14.97
N ILE A 98 -7.91 10.26 13.69
CA ILE A 98 -8.42 9.17 12.84
C ILE A 98 -7.92 9.40 11.42
N GLY A 99 -7.46 8.33 10.75
CA GLY A 99 -7.10 8.39 9.32
C GLY A 99 -5.96 9.36 9.02
N SER A 100 -5.05 9.56 9.97
CA SER A 100 -4.10 10.66 9.89
C SER A 100 -3.07 10.44 8.78
N ILE A 101 -3.23 11.15 7.66
CA ILE A 101 -2.24 11.18 6.56
C ILE A 101 -0.86 11.59 7.11
N GLY A 102 -0.83 12.57 8.01
CA GLY A 102 0.40 13.00 8.68
C GLY A 102 1.09 11.84 9.41
N ARG A 103 0.32 11.06 10.18
CA ARG A 103 0.89 9.90 10.89
C ARG A 103 1.40 8.82 9.93
N ALA A 104 0.68 8.55 8.85
CA ALA A 104 1.15 7.63 7.82
C ALA A 104 2.50 8.07 7.23
N ILE A 105 2.65 9.37 6.93
CA ILE A 105 3.91 9.92 6.39
C ILE A 105 5.06 9.77 7.40
N GLU A 106 4.83 10.01 8.69
CA GLU A 106 5.84 9.83 9.74
C GLU A 106 6.31 8.37 9.84
N ILE A 107 5.38 7.42 9.79
CA ILE A 107 5.67 5.98 9.80
C ILE A 107 6.43 5.61 8.52
N GLY A 108 5.96 6.05 7.35
CA GLY A 108 6.61 5.80 6.06
C GLY A 108 8.06 6.31 6.05
N ARG A 109 8.29 7.53 6.53
CA ARG A 109 9.63 8.11 6.67
C ARG A 109 10.52 7.33 7.64
N SER A 110 9.94 6.75 8.70
CA SER A 110 10.68 5.89 9.63
C SER A 110 11.05 4.54 8.99
N VAL A 111 10.21 3.98 8.13
CA VAL A 111 10.40 2.65 7.55
C VAL A 111 11.28 2.70 6.30
N PHE A 112 11.05 3.64 5.39
CA PHE A 112 11.68 3.69 4.06
C PHE A 112 12.93 4.58 3.96
N ARG A 113 13.40 5.13 5.08
CA ARG A 113 14.75 5.69 5.15
C ARG A 113 15.83 4.61 5.01
#